data_AF-A0AAU2JZX7-F1
#
_entry.id   AF-A0AAU2JZX7-F1
#
_cell.length_a   1.000
_cell.length_b   1.000
_cell.length_c   1.000
_cell.angle_alpha   90.00
_cell.angle_beta   90.00
_cell.angle_gamma   90.00
#
_symmetry.space_group_name_H-M   'P 1'
#
loop_
_entity.id
_entity.type
_entity.pdbx_description
1 polymer ?
#
loop_
_entity_poly.entity_id
_entity_poly.type
_entity_poly.pdbx_seq_one_letter_code
_entity_poly.pdbx_strand_id
1 'polypeptide(L)'
;MSDGSADEPAHPSRARLFQEVGADRDGPAARRLLLLTDAPETSVRRSALTLLASVGSGRAPWPEAVDAAEARLVDPDPAVRAAACHVVAWVGGADRAMAALHRFPDPEVRARLARWAGPAVVRLGSDPQPAVRFLARLTELGRAPAEQWPFLDRALLHDAAAAARHLDDAGGRWEWTLSRLGREDDTYALAHRLLDDPSPAVRDIGADLARGACQSWRAGPARLLARLRELQERSGSEALAGAVHTATGPAAAAGPWAERWLFAPPQPMEPSEAAEALASRPIGIGRFQEAPRVFGALLDEGPLTFRQAAQLYQLTFARPCIVQALAAPLWLRHAGPSALPRLLSLMTPHVRHYGLGEWYLAGLGRIGPAAAPALPAVDAVIETRRRIPVNDSTRDGETELDERLLAAARWARRAITGPAADRERDRRPRGPAGGHSSPE
;
A
#
# COMPACT_ATOMS: atom_id res chain seq x y z
N MET A 1 12.89 -19.09 -9.91
CA MET A 1 13.73 -20.20 -9.43
C MET A 1 14.89 -19.57 -8.68
N SER A 2 15.05 -19.90 -7.39
CA SER A 2 16.14 -19.43 -6.53
C SER A 2 17.44 -20.07 -7.03
N ASP A 3 18.51 -19.27 -7.19
CA ASP A 3 19.81 -19.75 -7.68
C ASP A 3 20.69 -20.29 -6.54
N GLY A 4 20.18 -20.30 -5.30
CA GLY A 4 20.88 -20.79 -4.11
C GLY A 4 22.05 -19.90 -3.69
N SER A 5 22.12 -18.67 -4.17
CA SER A 5 23.19 -17.72 -3.86
C SER A 5 23.07 -17.14 -2.45
N ALA A 6 24.21 -16.78 -1.87
CA ALA A 6 24.30 -16.15 -0.55
C ALA A 6 23.74 -14.71 -0.49
N ASP A 7 23.34 -14.12 -1.63
CA ASP A 7 22.64 -12.83 -1.66
C ASP A 7 21.13 -12.95 -1.40
N GLU A 8 20.55 -14.16 -1.42
CA GLU A 8 19.14 -14.37 -1.06
C GLU A 8 18.88 -14.10 0.44
N PRO A 9 17.83 -13.33 0.80
CA PRO A 9 17.57 -12.91 2.19
C PRO A 9 17.46 -14.06 3.21
N ALA A 10 16.96 -15.22 2.79
CA ALA A 10 16.74 -16.38 3.65
C ALA A 10 17.92 -17.38 3.67
N HIS A 11 19.00 -17.13 2.92
CA HIS A 11 20.10 -18.08 2.81
C HIS A 11 20.91 -18.13 4.13
N PRO A 12 21.15 -19.32 4.71
CA PRO A 12 21.83 -19.45 6.01
C PRO A 12 23.26 -18.86 5.99
N SER A 13 23.97 -18.95 4.87
CA SER A 13 25.30 -18.31 4.72
C SER A 13 25.23 -16.78 4.81
N ARG A 14 24.13 -16.15 4.41
CA ARG A 14 23.92 -14.70 4.53
C ARG A 14 23.80 -14.30 6.00
N ALA A 15 22.98 -15.03 6.75
CA ALA A 15 22.79 -14.79 8.18
C ALA A 15 24.11 -14.92 8.96
N ARG A 16 24.89 -15.97 8.66
CA ARG A 16 26.21 -16.18 9.26
C ARG A 16 27.19 -15.05 8.89
N LEU A 17 27.28 -14.68 7.61
CA LEU A 17 28.11 -13.56 7.16
C LEU A 17 27.75 -12.26 7.91
N PHE A 18 26.46 -11.98 8.10
CA PHE A 18 26.00 -10.77 8.77
C PHE A 18 26.34 -10.76 10.26
N GLN A 19 26.31 -11.93 10.90
CA GLN A 19 26.77 -12.10 12.28
C GLN A 19 28.28 -11.87 12.38
N GLU A 20 29.08 -12.50 11.51
CA GLU A 20 30.54 -12.39 11.53
C GLU A 20 31.01 -10.95 11.26
N VAL A 21 30.52 -10.32 10.18
CA VAL A 21 30.85 -8.92 9.84
C VAL A 21 30.28 -7.94 10.86
N GLY A 22 29.10 -8.25 11.43
CA GLY A 22 28.48 -7.43 12.45
C GLY A 22 29.21 -7.47 13.80
N ALA A 23 29.93 -8.56 14.09
CA ALA A 23 30.76 -8.73 15.26
C ALA A 23 32.15 -8.10 15.09
N ASP A 24 32.74 -8.23 13.89
CA ASP A 24 34.05 -7.68 13.57
C ASP A 24 34.13 -7.20 12.11
N ARG A 25 34.11 -5.87 11.93
CA ARG A 25 34.21 -5.22 10.61
C ARG A 25 35.62 -5.16 10.05
N ASP A 26 36.62 -5.43 10.87
CA ASP A 26 38.01 -5.58 10.44
C ASP A 26 38.41 -7.05 10.30
N GLY A 27 37.49 -7.95 10.62
CA GLY A 27 37.67 -9.38 10.63
C GLY A 27 37.80 -10.01 9.24
N PRO A 28 38.14 -11.30 9.19
CA PRO A 28 38.43 -11.99 7.92
C PRO A 28 37.22 -12.04 6.97
N ALA A 29 36.00 -12.18 7.51
CA ALA A 29 34.77 -12.18 6.70
C ALA A 29 34.54 -10.82 6.02
N ALA A 30 34.74 -9.73 6.75
CA ALA A 30 34.60 -8.37 6.26
C ALA A 30 35.66 -8.04 5.20
N ARG A 31 36.95 -8.35 5.48
CA ARG A 31 38.04 -8.20 4.50
C ARG A 31 37.80 -9.01 3.24
N ARG A 32 37.32 -10.26 3.37
CA ARG A 32 37.00 -11.10 2.21
C ARG A 32 35.90 -10.47 1.38
N LEU A 33 34.84 -9.97 2.00
CA LEU A 33 33.74 -9.32 1.30
C LEU A 33 34.20 -8.05 0.55
N LEU A 34 35.06 -7.24 1.16
CA LEU A 34 35.68 -6.07 0.52
C LEU A 34 36.52 -6.48 -0.70
N LEU A 35 37.38 -7.50 -0.58
CA LEU A 35 38.19 -8.02 -1.69
C LEU A 35 37.35 -8.53 -2.86
N LEU A 36 36.16 -9.09 -2.60
CA LEU A 36 35.27 -9.58 -3.66
C LEU A 36 34.68 -8.44 -4.51
N THR A 37 34.76 -7.18 -4.06
CA THR A 37 34.38 -6.04 -4.89
C THR A 37 35.34 -5.78 -6.06
N ASP A 38 36.54 -6.36 -6.04
CA ASP A 38 37.55 -6.34 -7.12
C ASP A 38 37.58 -7.64 -7.95
N ALA A 39 36.65 -8.57 -7.73
CA ALA A 39 36.64 -9.86 -8.43
C ALA A 39 36.53 -9.69 -9.96
N PRO A 40 37.18 -10.56 -10.77
CA PRO A 40 37.09 -10.47 -12.23
C PRO A 40 35.64 -10.70 -12.72
N GLU A 41 34.87 -11.55 -12.04
CA GLU A 41 33.49 -11.84 -12.39
C GLU A 41 32.54 -10.71 -11.95
N THR A 42 31.78 -10.17 -12.91
CA THR A 42 30.78 -9.12 -12.68
C THR A 42 29.71 -9.50 -11.65
N SER A 43 29.21 -10.75 -11.70
CA SER A 43 28.21 -11.24 -10.76
C SER A 43 28.73 -11.22 -9.31
N VAL A 44 30.00 -11.59 -9.11
CA VAL A 44 30.65 -11.59 -7.79
C VAL A 44 30.80 -10.17 -7.25
N ARG A 45 31.29 -9.22 -8.06
CA ARG A 45 31.38 -7.80 -7.65
C ARG A 45 30.02 -7.23 -7.24
N ARG A 46 28.99 -7.49 -8.05
CA ARG A 46 27.62 -7.02 -7.80
C ARG A 46 27.04 -7.61 -6.51
N SER A 47 27.16 -8.92 -6.30
CA SER A 47 26.64 -9.58 -5.10
C SER A 47 27.43 -9.15 -3.84
N ALA A 48 28.75 -8.95 -3.94
CA ALA A 48 29.56 -8.41 -2.84
C ALA A 48 29.07 -7.01 -2.41
N LEU A 49 28.85 -6.09 -3.36
CA LEU A 49 28.33 -4.75 -3.07
C LEU A 49 26.90 -4.79 -2.48
N THR A 50 26.06 -5.69 -2.98
CA THR A 50 24.70 -5.89 -2.43
C THR A 50 24.73 -6.36 -0.97
N LEU A 51 25.63 -7.29 -0.66
CA LEU A 51 25.85 -7.77 0.70
C LEU A 51 26.42 -6.68 1.61
N LEU A 52 27.38 -5.87 1.12
CA LEU A 52 27.93 -4.72 1.84
C LEU A 52 26.84 -3.70 2.20
N ALA A 53 25.97 -3.34 1.25
CA ALA A 53 24.86 -2.42 1.50
C ALA A 53 23.91 -2.98 2.58
N SER A 54 23.64 -4.28 2.52
CA SER A 54 22.72 -4.95 3.44
C SER A 54 23.27 -5.01 4.87
N VAL A 55 24.52 -5.44 5.05
CA VAL A 55 25.14 -5.58 6.38
C VAL A 55 25.56 -4.24 6.98
N GLY A 56 25.86 -3.25 6.14
CA GLY A 56 26.18 -1.88 6.54
C GLY A 56 24.97 -1.07 6.98
N SER A 57 23.75 -1.44 6.55
CA SER A 57 22.53 -0.70 6.82
C SER A 57 22.20 -0.58 8.32
N GLY A 58 21.81 0.63 8.75
CA GLY A 58 21.31 0.89 10.11
C GLY A 58 22.36 0.77 11.24
N ARG A 59 23.65 0.73 10.90
CA ARG A 59 24.78 0.65 11.83
C ARG A 59 25.68 1.87 11.71
N ALA A 60 26.74 1.92 12.53
CA ALA A 60 27.78 2.95 12.40
C ALA A 60 28.35 3.01 10.97
N PRO A 61 28.84 4.17 10.51
CA PRO A 61 29.51 4.29 9.20
C PRO A 61 30.59 3.22 9.02
N TRP A 62 30.81 2.79 7.77
CA TRP A 62 31.84 1.82 7.43
C TRP A 62 32.70 2.34 6.26
N PRO A 63 33.74 3.14 6.55
CA PRO A 63 34.53 3.84 5.54
C PRO A 63 35.15 2.91 4.49
N GLU A 64 35.66 1.75 4.89
CA GLU A 64 36.33 0.81 3.98
C GLU A 64 35.37 0.24 2.93
N ALA A 65 34.13 -0.06 3.34
CA ALA A 65 33.08 -0.51 2.41
C ALA A 65 32.67 0.59 1.44
N VAL A 66 32.64 1.83 1.91
CA VAL A 66 32.34 3.01 1.11
C VAL A 66 33.45 3.27 0.10
N ASP A 67 34.72 3.19 0.50
CA ASP A 67 35.87 3.42 -0.38
C ASP A 67 35.98 2.33 -1.45
N ALA A 68 35.74 1.06 -1.08
CA ALA A 68 35.64 -0.04 -2.04
C ALA A 68 34.51 0.19 -3.06
N ALA A 69 33.36 0.70 -2.61
CA ALA A 69 32.26 1.04 -3.50
C ALA A 69 32.55 2.26 -4.39
N GLU A 70 33.21 3.30 -3.88
CA GLU A 70 33.60 4.46 -4.69
C GLU A 70 34.54 4.05 -5.85
N ALA A 71 35.46 3.10 -5.62
CA ALA A 71 36.32 2.55 -6.66
C ALA A 71 35.54 1.79 -7.77
N ARG A 72 34.28 1.43 -7.52
CA ARG A 72 33.38 0.74 -8.46
C ARG A 72 32.36 1.65 -9.13
N LEU A 73 32.38 2.96 -8.87
CA LEU A 73 31.52 3.91 -9.58
C LEU A 73 31.89 4.09 -11.05
N VAL A 74 33.06 3.62 -11.48
CA VAL A 74 33.52 3.62 -12.88
C VAL A 74 33.56 2.20 -13.49
N ASP A 75 32.94 1.22 -12.83
CA ASP A 75 32.90 -0.15 -13.35
C ASP A 75 32.24 -0.17 -14.74
N PRO A 76 32.75 -0.96 -15.71
CA PRO A 76 32.13 -1.07 -17.02
C PRO A 76 30.68 -1.56 -16.94
N ASP A 77 30.34 -2.38 -15.94
CA ASP A 77 29.00 -2.94 -15.77
C ASP A 77 28.05 -1.95 -15.04
N PRO A 78 26.92 -1.55 -15.66
CA PRO A 78 25.95 -0.64 -15.05
C PRO A 78 25.31 -1.15 -13.76
N ALA A 79 25.15 -2.47 -13.58
CA ALA A 79 24.58 -3.06 -12.37
C ALA A 79 25.58 -3.03 -11.21
N VAL A 80 26.87 -3.21 -11.48
CA VAL A 80 27.93 -3.00 -10.47
C VAL A 80 27.98 -1.53 -10.05
N ARG A 81 27.91 -0.58 -10.99
CA ARG A 81 27.80 0.86 -10.66
C ARG A 81 26.56 1.16 -9.81
N ALA A 82 25.42 0.50 -10.10
CA ALA A 82 24.19 0.66 -9.32
C ALA A 82 24.38 0.23 -7.86
N ALA A 83 24.92 -0.97 -7.65
CA ALA A 83 25.19 -1.52 -6.34
C ALA A 83 26.21 -0.67 -5.56
N ALA A 84 27.23 -0.15 -6.24
CA ALA A 84 28.20 0.78 -5.67
C ALA A 84 27.55 2.09 -5.20
N CYS A 85 26.71 2.72 -6.02
CA CYS A 85 25.95 3.92 -5.62
C CYS A 85 25.12 3.67 -4.36
N HIS A 86 24.50 2.49 -4.27
CA HIS A 86 23.70 2.11 -3.11
C HIS A 86 24.56 2.00 -1.83
N VAL A 87 25.74 1.36 -1.88
CA VAL A 87 26.67 1.31 -0.73
C VAL A 87 27.13 2.71 -0.33
N VAL A 88 27.61 3.52 -1.28
CA VAL A 88 28.11 4.88 -1.01
C VAL A 88 27.08 5.71 -0.26
N ALA A 89 25.82 5.66 -0.70
CA ALA A 89 24.79 6.50 -0.09
C ALA A 89 24.17 5.90 1.17
N TRP A 90 23.93 4.58 1.20
CA TRP A 90 23.23 3.92 2.31
C TRP A 90 24.15 3.61 3.49
N VAL A 91 25.43 3.33 3.23
CA VAL A 91 26.45 3.05 4.27
C VAL A 91 27.28 4.30 4.56
N GLY A 92 27.60 5.11 3.54
CA GLY A 92 28.38 6.34 3.69
C GLY A 92 27.57 7.58 4.06
N GLY A 93 26.25 7.56 3.86
CA GLY A 93 25.35 8.67 4.17
C GLY A 93 25.34 9.79 3.12
N ALA A 94 24.50 10.79 3.36
CA ALA A 94 24.22 11.86 2.41
C ALA A 94 25.45 12.71 2.04
N ASP A 95 26.31 13.03 3.01
CA ASP A 95 27.49 13.87 2.76
C ASP A 95 28.50 13.18 1.84
N ARG A 96 28.73 11.87 2.03
CA ARG A 96 29.58 11.08 1.15
C ARG A 96 28.98 10.95 -0.24
N ALA A 97 27.67 10.72 -0.34
CA ALA A 97 26.97 10.67 -1.63
C ALA A 97 27.10 12.01 -2.39
N MET A 98 26.97 13.15 -1.69
CA MET A 98 27.17 14.48 -2.28
C MET A 98 28.62 14.68 -2.75
N ALA A 99 29.61 14.29 -1.94
CA ALA A 99 31.02 14.37 -2.32
C ALA A 99 31.36 13.49 -3.54
N ALA A 100 30.79 12.27 -3.61
CA ALA A 100 30.92 11.40 -4.77
C ALA A 100 30.25 12.00 -6.00
N LEU A 101 29.05 12.58 -5.86
CA LEU A 101 28.34 13.25 -6.95
C LEU A 101 29.19 14.35 -7.59
N HIS A 102 29.93 15.14 -6.82
CA HIS A 102 30.83 16.16 -7.39
C HIS A 102 32.04 15.58 -8.14
N ARG A 103 32.46 14.36 -7.81
CA ARG A 103 33.67 13.73 -8.36
C ARG A 103 33.41 12.95 -9.65
N PHE A 104 32.23 12.34 -9.78
CA PHE A 104 31.89 11.50 -10.91
C PHE A 104 30.93 12.24 -11.87
N PRO A 105 31.35 12.53 -13.12
CA PRO A 105 30.52 13.25 -14.08
C PRO A 105 29.53 12.35 -14.84
N ASP A 106 29.64 11.02 -14.71
CA ASP A 106 28.76 10.07 -15.40
C ASP A 106 27.28 10.30 -15.04
N PRO A 107 26.38 10.55 -16.03
CA PRO A 107 24.99 10.88 -15.75
C PRO A 107 24.25 9.80 -14.94
N GLU A 108 24.44 8.52 -15.26
CA GLU A 108 23.71 7.45 -14.58
C GLU A 108 24.12 7.35 -13.10
N VAL A 109 25.43 7.38 -12.82
CA VAL A 109 25.98 7.38 -11.46
C VAL A 109 25.52 8.59 -10.67
N ARG A 110 25.57 9.78 -11.26
CA ARG A 110 25.13 11.03 -10.62
C ARG A 110 23.65 11.00 -10.24
N ALA A 111 22.78 10.56 -11.15
CA ALA A 111 21.34 10.45 -10.89
C ALA A 111 21.06 9.46 -9.75
N ARG A 112 21.76 8.32 -9.73
CA ARG A 112 21.63 7.31 -8.68
C ARG A 112 22.18 7.78 -7.33
N LEU A 113 23.29 8.50 -7.28
CA LEU A 113 23.79 9.10 -6.03
C LEU A 113 22.83 10.17 -5.52
N ALA A 114 22.33 11.04 -6.40
CA ALA A 114 21.36 12.07 -6.05
C ALA A 114 20.06 11.49 -5.47
N ARG A 115 19.60 10.34 -5.97
CA ARG A 115 18.42 9.60 -5.47
C ARG A 115 18.48 9.34 -3.96
N TRP A 116 19.68 9.16 -3.43
CA TRP A 116 19.92 8.80 -2.04
C TRP A 116 20.49 9.93 -1.18
N ALA A 117 20.79 11.10 -1.77
CA ALA A 117 21.26 12.28 -1.05
C ALA A 117 20.20 12.89 -0.10
N GLY A 118 18.95 12.40 -0.17
CA GLY A 118 17.87 12.80 0.73
C GLY A 118 17.59 14.32 0.64
N PRO A 119 17.33 15.00 1.77
CA PRO A 119 17.08 16.45 1.81
C PRO A 119 18.14 17.33 1.14
N ALA A 120 19.41 16.87 1.09
CA ALA A 120 20.54 17.65 0.59
C ALA A 120 20.47 17.88 -0.93
N VAL A 121 19.73 17.04 -1.67
CA VAL A 121 19.60 17.12 -3.13
C VAL A 121 18.97 18.43 -3.59
N VAL A 122 18.20 19.13 -2.75
CA VAL A 122 17.62 20.45 -3.07
C VAL A 122 18.70 21.46 -3.46
N ARG A 123 19.92 21.36 -2.91
CA ARG A 123 21.05 22.22 -3.27
C ARG A 123 21.52 22.05 -4.73
N LEU A 124 21.05 21.01 -5.41
CA LEU A 124 21.38 20.67 -6.79
C LEU A 124 20.29 21.14 -7.78
N GLY A 125 19.46 22.13 -7.42
CA GLY A 125 18.42 22.68 -8.30
C GLY A 125 18.94 23.27 -9.62
N SER A 126 20.22 23.63 -9.67
CA SER A 126 20.94 24.14 -10.85
C SER A 126 21.96 23.15 -11.42
N ASP A 127 21.89 21.87 -11.06
CA ASP A 127 22.82 20.85 -11.57
C ASP A 127 22.82 20.80 -13.10
N PRO A 128 23.97 20.62 -13.77
CA PRO A 128 24.00 20.49 -15.23
C PRO A 128 23.16 19.30 -15.72
N GLN A 129 23.01 18.26 -14.90
CA GLN A 129 22.25 17.08 -15.28
C GLN A 129 20.74 17.21 -14.96
N PRO A 130 19.86 17.09 -15.97
CA PRO A 130 18.41 17.19 -15.77
C PRO A 130 17.83 16.19 -14.75
N ALA A 131 18.29 14.93 -14.73
CA ALA A 131 17.76 13.94 -13.78
C ALA A 131 18.08 14.29 -12.32
N VAL A 132 19.23 14.93 -12.06
CA VAL A 132 19.58 15.43 -10.72
C VAL A 132 18.72 16.63 -10.35
N ARG A 133 18.52 17.58 -11.28
CA ARG A 133 17.58 18.70 -11.08
C ARG A 133 16.15 18.24 -10.84
N PHE A 134 15.70 17.20 -11.53
CA PHE A 134 14.39 16.58 -11.32
C PHE A 134 14.23 16.14 -9.86
N LEU A 135 15.19 15.39 -9.31
CA LEU A 135 15.18 14.95 -7.92
C LEU A 135 15.26 16.12 -6.92
N ALA A 136 16.07 17.14 -7.22
CA ALA A 136 16.16 18.37 -6.45
C ALA A 136 14.80 19.07 -6.34
N ARG A 137 14.16 19.32 -7.49
CA ARG A 137 12.85 19.98 -7.59
C ARG A 137 11.73 19.15 -6.99
N LEU A 138 11.79 17.84 -7.09
CA LEU A 138 10.80 16.97 -6.49
C LEU A 138 10.89 17.01 -4.96
N THR A 139 12.11 17.04 -4.42
CA THR A 139 12.35 17.19 -2.98
C THR A 139 11.93 18.59 -2.50
N GLU A 140 12.17 19.62 -3.30
CA GLU A 140 11.72 20.98 -3.04
C GLU A 140 10.19 21.09 -3.04
N LEU A 141 9.52 20.48 -4.02
CA LEU A 141 8.05 20.44 -4.12
C LEU A 141 7.41 19.91 -2.84
N GLY A 142 7.98 18.87 -2.24
CA GLY A 142 7.49 18.30 -0.97
C GLY A 142 7.57 19.23 0.24
N ARG A 143 8.21 20.40 0.13
CA ARG A 143 8.37 21.41 1.20
C ARG A 143 7.89 22.80 0.79
N ALA A 144 7.71 23.04 -0.50
CA ALA A 144 7.36 24.33 -1.04
C ALA A 144 5.90 24.70 -0.72
N PRO A 145 5.61 25.99 -0.47
CA PRO A 145 4.24 26.46 -0.30
C PRO A 145 3.47 26.40 -1.64
N ALA A 146 2.14 26.42 -1.58
CA ALA A 146 1.28 26.10 -2.70
C ALA A 146 1.46 27.02 -3.92
N GLU A 147 1.87 28.27 -3.69
CA GLU A 147 2.08 29.27 -4.73
C GLU A 147 3.25 28.91 -5.65
N GLN A 148 4.20 28.09 -5.18
CA GLN A 148 5.38 27.67 -5.95
C GLN A 148 5.15 26.40 -6.76
N TRP A 149 4.09 25.63 -6.47
CA TRP A 149 3.84 24.35 -7.12
C TRP A 149 3.76 24.44 -8.65
N PRO A 150 3.04 25.40 -9.27
CA PRO A 150 2.96 25.47 -10.74
C PRO A 150 4.30 25.74 -11.42
N PHE A 151 5.23 26.42 -10.73
CA PHE A 151 6.58 26.62 -11.23
C PHE A 151 7.40 25.32 -11.16
N LEU A 152 7.35 24.64 -10.02
CA LEU A 152 8.06 23.38 -9.82
C LEU A 152 7.53 22.26 -10.72
N ASP A 153 6.22 22.16 -10.92
CA ASP A 153 5.61 21.18 -11.82
C ASP A 153 6.07 21.37 -13.28
N ARG A 154 6.11 22.63 -13.76
CA ARG A 154 6.65 22.93 -15.10
C ARG A 154 8.12 22.56 -15.22
N ALA A 155 8.90 22.84 -14.18
CA ALA A 155 10.32 22.53 -14.14
C ALA A 155 10.59 21.02 -14.05
N LEU A 156 9.74 20.25 -13.37
CA LEU A 156 9.78 18.79 -13.34
C LEU A 156 9.40 18.19 -14.70
N LEU A 157 8.34 18.69 -15.34
CA LEU A 157 7.95 18.28 -16.69
C LEU A 157 9.07 18.51 -17.70
N HIS A 158 9.78 19.64 -17.61
CA HIS A 158 10.92 19.93 -18.48
C HIS A 158 12.05 18.89 -18.36
N ASP A 159 12.33 18.41 -17.15
CA ASP A 159 13.40 17.44 -16.91
C ASP A 159 12.93 15.96 -16.99
N ALA A 160 11.63 15.71 -17.18
CA ALA A 160 11.02 14.36 -17.11
C ALA A 160 11.63 13.37 -18.12
N ALA A 161 11.87 13.78 -19.36
CA ALA A 161 12.42 12.90 -20.39
C ALA A 161 13.84 12.40 -20.05
N ALA A 162 14.63 13.23 -19.38
CA ALA A 162 15.96 12.85 -18.93
C ALA A 162 15.91 12.07 -17.60
N ALA A 163 14.97 12.39 -16.72
CA ALA A 163 14.70 11.57 -15.54
C ALA A 163 14.33 10.13 -15.95
N ALA A 164 13.44 9.95 -16.92
CA ALA A 164 12.99 8.63 -17.39
C ALA A 164 14.13 7.73 -17.90
N ARG A 165 15.23 8.32 -18.40
CA ARG A 165 16.39 7.57 -18.88
C ARG A 165 17.31 7.06 -17.76
N HIS A 166 17.26 7.68 -16.58
CA HIS A 166 18.23 7.44 -15.51
C HIS A 166 17.59 7.02 -14.18
N LEU A 167 16.27 7.19 -14.04
CA LEU A 167 15.50 6.94 -12.85
C LEU A 167 14.31 6.04 -13.19
N ASP A 168 14.39 4.81 -12.71
CA ASP A 168 13.37 3.77 -12.86
C ASP A 168 12.11 4.05 -12.02
N ASP A 169 12.24 4.82 -10.94
CA ASP A 169 11.15 5.10 -9.99
C ASP A 169 10.65 6.55 -10.02
N ALA A 170 10.96 7.32 -11.08
CA ALA A 170 10.62 8.73 -11.17
C ALA A 170 9.12 9.00 -10.99
N GLY A 171 8.25 8.22 -11.65
CA GLY A 171 6.80 8.35 -11.54
C GLY A 171 6.28 8.03 -10.14
N GLY A 172 6.76 6.94 -9.55
CA GLY A 172 6.40 6.55 -8.18
C GLY A 172 6.82 7.57 -7.11
N ARG A 173 8.02 8.16 -7.24
CA ARG A 173 8.47 9.24 -6.34
C ARG A 173 7.63 10.50 -6.49
N TRP A 174 7.29 10.83 -7.73
CA TRP A 174 6.48 12.01 -8.00
C TRP A 174 5.09 11.86 -7.41
N GLU A 175 4.46 10.70 -7.60
CA GLU A 175 3.19 10.38 -6.97
C GLU A 175 3.25 10.48 -5.46
N TRP A 176 4.24 9.83 -4.82
CA TRP A 176 4.37 9.86 -3.36
C TRP A 176 4.47 11.28 -2.81
N THR A 177 5.14 12.17 -3.54
CA THR A 177 5.25 13.58 -3.17
C THR A 177 3.89 14.28 -3.26
N LEU A 178 3.17 14.09 -4.38
CA LEU A 178 1.85 14.70 -4.59
C LEU A 178 0.78 14.17 -3.62
N SER A 179 0.84 12.88 -3.29
CA SER A 179 -0.10 12.27 -2.33
C SER A 179 0.12 12.76 -0.91
N ARG A 180 1.37 13.03 -0.50
CA ARG A 180 1.64 13.72 0.77
C ARG A 180 1.10 15.13 0.81
N LEU A 181 1.17 15.86 -0.30
CA LEU A 181 0.63 17.21 -0.43
C LEU A 181 -0.91 17.24 -0.60
N GLY A 182 -1.55 16.10 -0.83
CA GLY A 182 -3.01 16.02 -1.05
C GLY A 182 -3.48 16.58 -2.39
N ARG A 183 -2.58 16.58 -3.39
CA ARG A 183 -2.82 17.12 -4.73
C ARG A 183 -3.49 16.08 -5.65
N GLU A 184 -4.67 15.59 -5.26
CA GLU A 184 -5.40 14.53 -5.97
C GLU A 184 -5.67 14.89 -7.43
N ASP A 185 -6.39 15.99 -7.68
CA ASP A 185 -6.79 16.40 -9.04
C ASP A 185 -5.58 16.77 -9.90
N ASP A 186 -4.56 17.43 -9.33
CA ASP A 186 -3.33 17.76 -10.04
C ASP A 186 -2.55 16.49 -10.46
N THR A 187 -2.57 15.46 -9.62
CA THR A 187 -1.91 14.18 -9.96
C THR A 187 -2.57 13.54 -11.18
N TYR A 188 -3.91 13.59 -11.28
CA TYR A 188 -4.61 13.09 -12.45
C TYR A 188 -4.31 13.91 -13.71
N ALA A 189 -4.33 15.25 -13.59
CA ALA A 189 -4.01 16.13 -14.70
C ALA A 189 -2.57 15.91 -15.20
N LEU A 190 -1.62 15.74 -14.28
CA LEU A 190 -0.23 15.46 -14.59
C LEU A 190 -0.06 14.06 -15.21
N ALA A 191 -0.76 13.04 -14.71
CA ALA A 191 -0.76 11.70 -15.28
C ALA A 191 -1.17 11.73 -16.75
N HIS A 192 -2.31 12.35 -17.06
CA HIS A 192 -2.80 12.51 -18.44
C HIS A 192 -1.76 13.22 -19.31
N ARG A 193 -1.19 14.33 -18.82
CA ARG A 193 -0.17 15.07 -19.57
C ARG A 193 1.07 14.24 -19.92
N LEU A 194 1.56 13.43 -18.97
CA LEU A 194 2.71 12.56 -19.18
C LEU A 194 2.38 11.36 -20.08
N LEU A 195 1.18 10.81 -19.96
CA LEU A 195 0.67 9.72 -20.80
C LEU A 195 0.46 10.16 -22.26
N ASP A 196 0.19 11.45 -22.49
CA ASP A 196 0.04 12.04 -23.82
C ASP A 196 1.38 12.44 -24.47
N ASP A 197 2.49 12.31 -23.74
CA ASP A 197 3.80 12.67 -24.26
C ASP A 197 4.22 11.73 -25.42
N PRO A 198 4.83 12.25 -26.50
CA PRO A 198 5.29 11.42 -27.61
C PRO A 198 6.40 10.44 -27.20
N SER A 199 7.19 10.76 -26.17
CA SER A 199 8.28 9.92 -25.69
C SER A 199 7.78 8.73 -24.88
N PRO A 200 8.06 7.47 -25.29
CA PRO A 200 7.67 6.28 -24.52
C PRO A 200 8.16 6.31 -23.07
N ALA A 201 9.39 6.79 -22.83
CA ALA A 201 9.97 6.85 -21.50
C ALA A 201 9.24 7.85 -20.58
N VAL A 202 8.73 8.96 -21.12
CA VAL A 202 7.91 9.91 -20.34
C VAL A 202 6.54 9.32 -20.05
N ARG A 203 5.97 8.56 -20.98
CA ARG A 203 4.71 7.83 -20.75
C ARG A 203 4.84 6.80 -19.65
N ASP A 204 5.98 6.14 -19.50
CA ASP A 204 6.22 5.20 -18.40
C ASP A 204 6.21 5.92 -17.04
N ILE A 205 6.80 7.12 -16.93
CA ILE A 205 6.62 7.98 -15.73
C ILE A 205 5.14 8.28 -15.49
N GLY A 206 4.40 8.63 -16.54
CA GLY A 206 2.95 8.88 -16.47
C GLY A 206 2.16 7.66 -16.00
N ALA A 207 2.52 6.46 -16.46
CA ALA A 207 1.90 5.20 -16.08
C ALA A 207 2.17 4.87 -14.60
N ASP A 208 3.40 5.02 -14.13
CA ASP A 208 3.75 4.83 -12.72
C ASP A 208 3.07 5.84 -11.80
N LEU A 209 3.00 7.11 -12.23
CA LEU A 209 2.26 8.15 -11.52
C LEU A 209 0.77 7.80 -11.43
N ALA A 210 0.18 7.35 -12.54
CA ALA A 210 -1.21 6.91 -12.61
C ALA A 210 -1.48 5.68 -11.72
N ARG A 211 -0.55 4.72 -11.70
CA ARG A 211 -0.62 3.53 -10.85
C ARG A 211 -0.63 3.92 -9.38
N GLY A 212 0.34 4.73 -8.94
CA GLY A 212 0.38 5.20 -7.56
C GLY A 212 -0.84 6.05 -7.21
N ALA A 213 -1.38 6.84 -8.15
CA ALA A 213 -2.61 7.58 -7.92
C ALA A 213 -3.84 6.68 -7.70
N CYS A 214 -3.91 5.54 -8.40
CA CYS A 214 -4.93 4.52 -8.16
C CYS A 214 -4.76 3.82 -6.80
N GLN A 215 -3.53 3.73 -6.28
CA GLN A 215 -3.21 3.19 -4.95
C GLN A 215 -3.44 4.21 -3.83
N SER A 216 -3.35 5.52 -4.11
CA SER A 216 -3.51 6.57 -3.10
C SER A 216 -4.95 7.05 -2.96
N TRP A 217 -5.70 7.11 -4.07
CA TRP A 217 -7.04 7.72 -4.11
C TRP A 217 -8.07 6.83 -4.81
N ARG A 218 -9.26 6.77 -4.22
CA ARG A 218 -10.37 5.94 -4.74
C ARG A 218 -10.94 6.44 -6.06
N ALA A 219 -10.78 7.72 -6.39
CA ALA A 219 -11.23 8.25 -7.68
C ALA A 219 -10.28 7.89 -8.84
N GLY A 220 -9.04 7.46 -8.55
CA GLY A 220 -8.00 7.21 -9.54
C GLY A 220 -8.42 6.30 -10.68
N PRO A 221 -8.95 5.09 -10.40
CA PRO A 221 -9.42 4.16 -11.43
C PRO A 221 -10.43 4.79 -12.39
N ALA A 222 -11.44 5.47 -11.86
CA ALA A 222 -12.48 6.11 -12.68
C ALA A 222 -11.95 7.25 -13.55
N ARG A 223 -10.88 7.94 -13.11
CA ARG A 223 -10.29 9.09 -13.80
C ARG A 223 -9.22 8.70 -14.84
N LEU A 224 -8.58 7.54 -14.70
CA LEU A 224 -7.38 7.18 -15.45
C LEU A 224 -7.54 5.91 -16.32
N LEU A 225 -8.41 4.98 -15.94
CA LEU A 225 -8.47 3.64 -16.55
C LEU A 225 -8.73 3.67 -18.07
N ALA A 226 -9.63 4.53 -18.54
CA ALA A 226 -9.96 4.62 -19.96
C ALA A 226 -8.72 4.97 -20.81
N ARG A 227 -7.95 5.97 -20.37
CA ARG A 227 -6.73 6.41 -21.07
C ARG A 227 -5.63 5.36 -20.99
N LEU A 228 -5.45 4.72 -19.83
CA LEU A 228 -4.46 3.66 -19.64
C LEU A 228 -4.71 2.46 -20.58
N ARG A 229 -5.96 2.03 -20.73
CA ARG A 229 -6.33 0.94 -21.65
C ARG A 229 -6.04 1.29 -23.11
N GLU A 230 -6.46 2.48 -23.54
CA GLU A 230 -6.21 2.97 -24.90
C GLU A 230 -4.71 2.95 -25.25
N LEU A 231 -3.85 3.34 -24.31
CA LEU A 231 -2.41 3.36 -24.52
C LEU A 231 -1.78 1.97 -24.41
N GLN A 232 -2.25 1.12 -23.51
CA GLN A 232 -1.75 -0.26 -23.36
C GLN A 232 -1.92 -1.04 -24.66
N GLU A 233 -3.08 -0.93 -25.30
CA GLU A 233 -3.39 -1.57 -26.59
C GLU A 233 -2.43 -1.12 -27.72
N ARG A 234 -1.86 0.08 -27.60
CA ARG A 234 -0.96 0.66 -28.62
C ARG A 234 0.52 0.44 -28.36
N SER A 235 0.95 0.31 -27.12
CA SER A 235 2.35 0.53 -26.75
C SER A 235 3.04 -0.60 -25.99
N GLY A 236 2.33 -1.64 -25.54
CA GLY A 236 2.95 -2.86 -24.97
C GLY A 236 3.85 -2.64 -23.74
N SER A 237 3.87 -1.43 -23.15
CA SER A 237 4.73 -1.10 -21.99
C SER A 237 4.30 -1.86 -20.74
N GLU A 238 5.28 -2.39 -20.01
CA GLU A 238 5.07 -3.06 -18.73
C GLU A 238 4.54 -2.09 -17.66
N ALA A 239 4.99 -0.83 -17.65
CA ALA A 239 4.50 0.19 -16.74
C ALA A 239 3.00 0.46 -16.96
N LEU A 240 2.57 0.53 -18.23
CA LEU A 240 1.15 0.65 -18.58
C LEU A 240 0.35 -0.59 -18.20
N ALA A 241 0.89 -1.79 -18.43
CA ALA A 241 0.24 -3.02 -18.02
C ALA A 241 0.05 -3.10 -16.50
N GLY A 242 1.07 -2.71 -15.72
CA GLY A 242 0.99 -2.59 -14.27
C GLY A 242 -0.05 -1.55 -13.82
N ALA A 243 -0.08 -0.38 -14.46
CA ALA A 243 -1.07 0.66 -14.16
C ALA A 243 -2.50 0.22 -14.47
N VAL A 244 -2.74 -0.46 -15.60
CA VAL A 244 -4.06 -1.01 -15.94
C VAL A 244 -4.44 -2.11 -14.95
N HIS A 245 -3.53 -3.02 -14.60
CA HIS A 245 -3.77 -4.04 -13.59
C HIS A 245 -4.22 -3.41 -12.26
N THR A 246 -3.47 -2.45 -11.72
CA THR A 246 -3.84 -1.73 -10.48
C THR A 246 -5.15 -0.95 -10.63
N ALA A 247 -5.45 -0.34 -11.79
CA ALA A 247 -6.69 0.40 -11.99
C ALA A 247 -7.92 -0.53 -12.18
N THR A 248 -7.71 -1.77 -12.64
CA THR A 248 -8.80 -2.76 -12.82
C THR A 248 -9.02 -3.63 -11.59
N GLY A 249 -7.98 -3.89 -10.80
CA GLY A 249 -8.05 -4.65 -9.54
C GLY A 249 -9.20 -4.21 -8.62
N PRO A 250 -9.42 -2.91 -8.39
CA PRO A 250 -10.56 -2.38 -7.63
C PRO A 250 -11.93 -2.87 -8.09
N ALA A 251 -12.16 -2.99 -9.40
CA ALA A 251 -13.42 -3.45 -9.95
C ALA A 251 -13.61 -4.97 -9.79
N ALA A 252 -12.52 -5.74 -9.84
CA ALA A 252 -12.54 -7.19 -9.66
C ALA A 252 -12.68 -7.60 -8.18
N ALA A 253 -12.04 -6.86 -7.25
CA ALA A 253 -12.07 -7.13 -5.81
C ALA A 253 -13.47 -6.97 -5.19
N ALA A 254 -14.32 -6.10 -5.76
CA ALA A 254 -15.62 -5.75 -5.20
C ALA A 254 -16.73 -6.80 -5.45
N GLY A 255 -16.60 -7.69 -6.44
CA GLY A 255 -17.69 -8.56 -6.88
C GLY A 255 -17.77 -9.90 -6.13
N PRO A 256 -16.99 -10.93 -6.51
CA PRO A 256 -17.31 -12.30 -6.13
C PRO A 256 -17.01 -12.65 -4.67
N TRP A 257 -16.00 -12.03 -4.07
CA TRP A 257 -15.53 -12.40 -2.72
C TRP A 257 -16.52 -11.99 -1.63
N ALA A 258 -16.92 -10.71 -1.62
CA ALA A 258 -17.81 -10.18 -0.58
C ALA A 258 -19.19 -10.86 -0.66
N GLU A 259 -19.72 -11.05 -1.87
CA GLU A 259 -20.97 -11.77 -2.12
C GLU A 259 -20.90 -13.26 -1.75
N ARG A 260 -19.81 -13.94 -2.05
CA ARG A 260 -19.70 -15.38 -1.81
C ARG A 260 -19.39 -15.76 -0.37
N TRP A 261 -18.63 -14.96 0.38
CA TRP A 261 -18.17 -15.35 1.73
C TRP A 261 -18.80 -14.57 2.87
N LEU A 262 -19.08 -13.28 2.69
CA LEU A 262 -19.76 -12.49 3.73
C LEU A 262 -21.27 -12.57 3.60
N PHE A 263 -21.80 -12.69 2.38
CA PHE A 263 -23.23 -12.57 2.12
C PHE A 263 -23.92 -13.89 1.79
N ALA A 264 -23.16 -14.98 1.58
CA ALA A 264 -23.76 -16.30 1.47
C ALA A 264 -24.36 -16.73 2.82
N PRO A 265 -25.60 -17.26 2.84
CA PRO A 265 -26.13 -17.89 4.03
C PRO A 265 -25.19 -19.05 4.42
N PRO A 266 -24.93 -19.27 5.72
CA PRO A 266 -24.19 -20.44 6.15
C PRO A 266 -24.88 -21.70 5.61
N GLN A 267 -24.11 -22.69 5.21
CA GLN A 267 -24.66 -23.99 4.82
C GLN A 267 -25.57 -24.50 5.95
N PRO A 268 -26.78 -24.99 5.63
CA PRO A 268 -27.68 -25.49 6.65
C PRO A 268 -27.01 -26.61 7.46
N MET A 269 -27.29 -26.64 8.74
CA MET A 269 -26.76 -27.61 9.69
C MET A 269 -27.93 -28.09 10.53
N GLU A 270 -28.02 -29.40 10.75
CA GLU A 270 -29.07 -29.96 11.58
C GLU A 270 -28.88 -29.49 13.04
N PRO A 271 -29.95 -29.06 13.74
CA PRO A 271 -29.83 -28.55 15.09
C PRO A 271 -29.22 -29.54 16.09
N SER A 272 -29.43 -30.85 15.88
CA SER A 272 -28.81 -31.91 16.68
C SER A 272 -27.29 -31.95 16.49
N GLU A 273 -26.80 -31.84 15.25
CA GLU A 273 -25.37 -31.72 14.92
C GLU A 273 -24.78 -30.45 15.54
N ALA A 274 -25.50 -29.33 15.47
CA ALA A 274 -25.08 -28.07 16.07
C ALA A 274 -24.96 -28.16 17.60
N ALA A 275 -25.93 -28.82 18.27
CA ALA A 275 -25.91 -29.02 19.71
C ALA A 275 -24.73 -29.91 20.14
N GLU A 276 -24.48 -31.00 19.42
CA GLU A 276 -23.35 -31.91 19.68
C GLU A 276 -22.00 -31.21 19.47
N ALA A 277 -21.86 -30.48 18.36
CA ALA A 277 -20.66 -29.70 18.05
C ALA A 277 -20.33 -28.68 19.15
N LEU A 278 -21.34 -28.10 19.81
CA LEU A 278 -21.16 -27.12 20.88
C LEU A 278 -20.99 -27.77 22.27
N ALA A 279 -21.58 -28.94 22.52
CA ALA A 279 -21.48 -29.66 23.78
C ALA A 279 -20.03 -30.06 24.12
N SER A 280 -19.25 -30.41 23.09
CA SER A 280 -17.81 -30.73 23.20
C SER A 280 -16.92 -29.50 23.49
N ARG A 281 -17.47 -28.29 23.43
CA ARG A 281 -16.71 -27.04 23.60
C ARG A 281 -16.81 -26.50 25.03
N PRO A 282 -15.73 -25.85 25.54
CA PRO A 282 -15.79 -25.13 26.82
C PRO A 282 -16.71 -23.90 26.71
N ILE A 283 -17.00 -23.24 27.83
CA ILE A 283 -17.75 -21.96 27.82
C ILE A 283 -16.87 -20.81 27.28
N GLY A 284 -15.59 -20.78 27.67
CA GLY A 284 -14.60 -19.78 27.24
C GLY A 284 -14.04 -20.02 25.84
N ILE A 285 -14.91 -20.18 24.84
CA ILE A 285 -14.48 -20.42 23.45
C ILE A 285 -13.85 -19.14 22.90
N GLY A 286 -12.54 -19.16 22.67
CA GLY A 286 -11.80 -17.99 22.15
C GLY A 286 -11.77 -17.89 20.62
N ARG A 287 -12.02 -18.98 19.90
CA ARG A 287 -12.07 -19.07 18.44
C ARG A 287 -13.05 -20.17 18.03
N PHE A 288 -14.04 -19.83 17.21
CA PHE A 288 -14.97 -20.80 16.65
C PHE A 288 -15.49 -20.31 15.30
N GLN A 289 -14.84 -20.73 14.21
CA GLN A 289 -15.17 -20.26 12.86
C GLN A 289 -16.58 -20.69 12.43
N GLU A 290 -17.05 -21.84 12.93
CA GLU A 290 -18.39 -22.37 12.65
C GLU A 290 -19.50 -21.73 13.49
N ALA A 291 -19.17 -20.77 14.38
CA ALA A 291 -20.15 -20.14 15.26
C ALA A 291 -21.42 -19.65 14.54
N PRO A 292 -21.34 -19.00 13.36
CA PRO A 292 -22.56 -18.54 12.67
C PRO A 292 -23.49 -19.66 12.24
N ARG A 293 -22.92 -20.78 11.80
CA ARG A 293 -23.66 -21.96 11.36
C ARG A 293 -24.31 -22.66 12.56
N VAL A 294 -23.53 -22.93 13.60
CA VAL A 294 -23.97 -23.65 14.79
C VAL A 294 -25.01 -22.85 15.58
N PHE A 295 -24.71 -21.59 15.93
CA PHE A 295 -25.67 -20.77 16.68
C PHE A 295 -26.86 -20.33 15.83
N GLY A 296 -26.69 -20.19 14.51
CA GLY A 296 -27.80 -19.95 13.58
C GLY A 296 -28.84 -21.07 13.65
N ALA A 297 -28.41 -22.32 13.42
CA ALA A 297 -29.27 -23.50 13.46
C ALA A 297 -29.97 -23.67 14.82
N LEU A 298 -29.24 -23.45 15.93
CA LEU A 298 -29.83 -23.54 17.27
C LEU A 298 -30.88 -22.45 17.53
N LEU A 299 -30.67 -21.23 17.02
CA LEU A 299 -31.63 -20.13 17.16
C LEU A 299 -32.86 -20.27 16.24
N ASP A 300 -32.74 -21.04 15.15
CA ASP A 300 -33.86 -21.38 14.27
C ASP A 300 -34.86 -22.33 14.96
N GLU A 301 -34.37 -23.24 15.81
CA GLU A 301 -35.23 -24.14 16.62
C GLU A 301 -35.84 -23.47 17.84
N GLY A 302 -35.18 -22.46 18.42
CA GLY A 302 -35.72 -21.78 19.60
C GLY A 302 -34.68 -21.07 20.46
N PRO A 303 -35.04 -20.72 21.71
CA PRO A 303 -34.13 -20.03 22.62
C PRO A 303 -32.95 -20.93 23.00
N LEU A 304 -31.76 -20.35 23.02
CA LEU A 304 -30.55 -21.03 23.48
C LEU A 304 -30.67 -21.41 24.96
N THR A 305 -30.16 -22.60 25.31
CA THR A 305 -29.93 -22.97 26.71
C THR A 305 -28.95 -22.01 27.37
N PHE A 306 -28.94 -21.95 28.71
CA PHE A 306 -28.02 -21.08 29.45
C PHE A 306 -26.55 -21.28 29.05
N ARG A 307 -26.12 -22.53 28.86
CA ARG A 307 -24.73 -22.85 28.47
C ARG A 307 -24.42 -22.34 27.05
N GLN A 308 -25.32 -22.59 26.09
CA GLN A 308 -25.17 -22.11 24.72
C GLN A 308 -25.13 -20.57 24.67
N ALA A 309 -26.01 -19.90 25.43
CA ALA A 309 -26.00 -18.45 25.55
C ALA A 309 -24.68 -17.92 26.13
N ALA A 310 -24.15 -18.56 27.18
CA ALA A 310 -22.86 -18.17 27.75
C ALA A 310 -21.70 -18.33 26.74
N GLN A 311 -21.71 -19.40 25.93
CA GLN A 311 -20.72 -19.61 24.86
C GLN A 311 -20.83 -18.51 23.78
N LEU A 312 -22.04 -18.16 23.35
CA LEU A 312 -22.26 -17.10 22.37
C LEU A 312 -21.85 -15.71 22.93
N TYR A 313 -22.15 -15.45 24.20
CA TYR A 313 -21.74 -14.24 24.89
C TYR A 313 -20.22 -14.08 24.88
N GLN A 314 -19.47 -15.14 25.21
CA GLN A 314 -18.01 -15.10 25.21
C GLN A 314 -17.45 -14.80 23.83
N LEU A 315 -17.99 -15.43 22.77
CA LEU A 315 -17.61 -15.13 21.40
C LEU A 315 -17.92 -13.68 20.99
N THR A 316 -18.98 -13.08 21.54
CA THR A 316 -19.45 -11.73 21.20
C THR A 316 -18.74 -10.62 21.99
N PHE A 317 -18.25 -10.89 23.20
CA PHE A 317 -17.76 -9.83 24.10
C PHE A 317 -16.33 -10.01 24.59
N ALA A 318 -15.65 -11.12 24.30
CA ALA A 318 -14.30 -11.37 24.84
C ALA A 318 -13.23 -10.46 24.25
N ARG A 319 -13.15 -10.33 22.91
CA ARG A 319 -12.15 -9.49 22.24
C ARG A 319 -12.48 -9.21 20.77
N PRO A 320 -12.03 -8.05 20.25
CA PRO A 320 -12.15 -7.72 18.82
C PRO A 320 -11.54 -8.80 17.93
N CYS A 321 -12.38 -9.46 17.14
CA CYS A 321 -11.97 -10.45 16.15
C CYS A 321 -13.06 -10.72 15.12
N ILE A 322 -12.74 -11.51 14.09
CA ILE A 322 -13.71 -11.94 13.06
C ILE A 322 -14.92 -12.62 13.71
N VAL A 323 -14.68 -13.53 14.67
CA VAL A 323 -15.75 -14.30 15.30
C VAL A 323 -16.70 -13.40 16.11
N GLN A 324 -16.18 -12.34 16.73
CA GLN A 324 -17.01 -11.33 17.42
C GLN A 324 -17.99 -10.67 16.45
N ALA A 325 -17.49 -10.18 15.31
CA ALA A 325 -18.32 -9.50 14.32
C ALA A 325 -19.42 -10.40 13.75
N LEU A 326 -19.12 -11.70 13.63
CA LEU A 326 -20.07 -12.71 13.18
C LEU A 326 -21.07 -13.14 14.26
N ALA A 327 -20.68 -13.13 15.54
CA ALA A 327 -21.52 -13.54 16.67
C ALA A 327 -22.49 -12.44 17.11
N ALA A 328 -22.15 -11.16 16.94
CA ALA A 328 -22.95 -10.03 17.39
C ALA A 328 -24.42 -10.03 16.89
N PRO A 329 -24.72 -10.28 15.60
CA PRO A 329 -26.11 -10.38 15.13
C PRO A 329 -26.88 -11.55 15.76
N LEU A 330 -26.21 -12.67 16.03
CA LEU A 330 -26.81 -13.85 16.68
C LEU A 330 -27.12 -13.55 18.14
N TRP A 331 -26.22 -12.84 18.82
CA TRP A 331 -26.47 -12.38 20.18
C TRP A 331 -27.65 -11.41 20.24
N LEU A 332 -27.79 -10.50 19.27
CA LEU A 332 -28.95 -9.61 19.17
C LEU A 332 -30.25 -10.41 18.99
N ARG A 333 -30.24 -11.43 18.14
CA ARG A 333 -31.39 -12.33 17.93
C ARG A 333 -31.78 -13.08 19.22
N HIS A 334 -30.80 -13.50 20.02
CA HIS A 334 -31.03 -14.18 21.29
C HIS A 334 -31.50 -13.23 22.42
N ALA A 335 -30.77 -12.15 22.65
CA ALA A 335 -30.95 -11.24 23.80
C ALA A 335 -31.97 -10.13 23.54
N GLY A 336 -32.36 -9.92 22.29
CA GLY A 336 -33.32 -8.91 21.87
C GLY A 336 -32.77 -7.47 21.85
N PRO A 337 -33.64 -6.48 21.60
CA PRO A 337 -33.24 -5.09 21.33
C PRO A 337 -32.44 -4.40 22.44
N SER A 338 -32.56 -4.85 23.68
CA SER A 338 -31.82 -4.28 24.82
C SER A 338 -30.30 -4.47 24.70
N ALA A 339 -29.84 -5.47 23.93
CA ALA A 339 -28.41 -5.70 23.66
C ALA A 339 -27.82 -4.72 22.63
N LEU A 340 -28.65 -4.05 21.83
CA LEU A 340 -28.23 -3.26 20.68
C LEU A 340 -27.23 -2.15 21.03
N PRO A 341 -27.43 -1.29 22.06
CA PRO A 341 -26.47 -0.22 22.35
C PRO A 341 -25.06 -0.73 22.65
N ARG A 342 -24.97 -1.86 23.39
CA ARG A 342 -23.69 -2.49 23.73
C ARG A 342 -23.01 -3.07 22.49
N LEU A 343 -23.77 -3.71 21.59
CA LEU A 343 -23.23 -4.24 20.34
C LEU A 343 -22.73 -3.12 19.43
N LEU A 344 -23.49 -2.04 19.25
CA LEU A 344 -23.07 -0.91 18.42
C LEU A 344 -21.82 -0.22 18.98
N SER A 345 -21.74 -0.03 20.31
CA SER A 345 -20.55 0.53 20.96
C SER A 345 -19.30 -0.33 20.75
N LEU A 346 -19.48 -1.64 20.58
CA LEU A 346 -18.41 -2.61 20.40
C LEU A 346 -18.01 -2.78 18.93
N MET A 347 -18.96 -2.67 17.98
CA MET A 347 -18.70 -2.90 16.56
C MET A 347 -18.24 -1.64 15.82
N THR A 348 -18.85 -0.49 16.11
CA THR A 348 -18.63 0.76 15.37
C THR A 348 -17.16 1.23 15.36
N PRO A 349 -16.39 1.14 16.46
CA PRO A 349 -14.98 1.56 16.45
C PRO A 349 -14.09 0.78 15.47
N HIS A 350 -14.51 -0.41 15.04
CA HIS A 350 -13.68 -1.30 14.22
C HIS A 350 -14.03 -1.26 12.73
N VAL A 351 -15.03 -0.49 12.30
CA VAL A 351 -15.46 -0.45 10.88
C VAL A 351 -14.39 0.09 9.93
N ARG A 352 -13.40 0.82 10.44
CA ARG A 352 -12.25 1.34 9.67
C ARG A 352 -11.00 0.45 9.77
N HIS A 353 -11.05 -0.63 10.55
CA HIS A 353 -9.89 -1.48 10.77
C HIS A 353 -9.61 -2.32 9.53
N TYR A 354 -8.40 -2.26 8.97
CA TYR A 354 -8.06 -2.93 7.72
C TYR A 354 -8.29 -4.46 7.75
N GLY A 355 -7.90 -5.14 8.84
CA GLY A 355 -8.05 -6.60 8.95
C GLY A 355 -9.40 -7.09 9.50
N LEU A 356 -10.27 -6.20 9.98
CA LEU A 356 -11.50 -6.58 10.71
C LEU A 356 -12.75 -5.85 10.23
N GLY A 357 -12.61 -4.64 9.70
CA GLY A 357 -13.70 -3.73 9.39
C GLY A 357 -14.71 -4.32 8.42
N GLU A 358 -14.24 -5.08 7.42
CA GLU A 358 -15.11 -5.84 6.51
C GLU A 358 -16.10 -6.74 7.25
N TRP A 359 -15.64 -7.46 8.28
CA TRP A 359 -16.47 -8.35 9.08
C TRP A 359 -17.43 -7.58 9.98
N TYR A 360 -16.98 -6.47 10.57
CA TYR A 360 -17.84 -5.60 11.38
C TYR A 360 -18.93 -4.94 10.55
N LEU A 361 -18.62 -4.47 9.36
CA LEU A 361 -19.58 -3.92 8.40
C LEU A 361 -20.58 -5.01 7.98
N ALA A 362 -20.11 -6.22 7.69
CA ALA A 362 -20.99 -7.36 7.41
C ALA A 362 -21.93 -7.65 8.59
N GLY A 363 -21.42 -7.65 9.82
CA GLY A 363 -22.23 -7.83 11.03
C GLY A 363 -23.26 -6.70 11.23
N LEU A 364 -22.88 -5.44 11.03
CA LEU A 364 -23.80 -4.29 11.11
C LEU A 364 -24.92 -4.39 10.06
N GLY A 365 -24.61 -4.78 8.83
CA GLY A 365 -25.66 -4.98 7.82
C GLY A 365 -26.58 -6.16 8.13
N ARG A 366 -26.11 -7.22 8.81
CA ARG A 366 -26.97 -8.31 9.31
C ARG A 366 -27.86 -7.89 10.47
N ILE A 367 -27.46 -6.89 11.27
CA ILE A 367 -28.35 -6.24 12.25
C ILE A 367 -29.45 -5.43 11.53
N GLY A 368 -29.17 -4.96 10.31
CA GLY A 368 -30.15 -4.30 9.45
C GLY A 368 -30.55 -2.91 9.98
N PRO A 369 -31.83 -2.50 9.86
CA PRO A 369 -32.28 -1.15 10.23
C PRO A 369 -31.98 -0.74 11.68
N ALA A 370 -31.89 -1.70 12.61
CA ALA A 370 -31.54 -1.42 13.99
C ALA A 370 -30.11 -0.85 14.14
N ALA A 371 -29.22 -1.06 13.17
CA ALA A 371 -27.87 -0.50 13.16
C ALA A 371 -27.80 0.93 12.57
N ALA A 372 -28.92 1.62 12.36
CA ALA A 372 -28.96 3.01 11.91
C ALA A 372 -28.01 3.96 12.68
N PRO A 373 -27.82 3.85 14.02
CA PRO A 373 -26.87 4.70 14.73
C PRO A 373 -25.40 4.54 14.30
N ALA A 374 -25.05 3.45 13.61
CA ALA A 374 -23.70 3.24 13.08
C ALA A 374 -23.48 3.87 11.69
N LEU A 375 -24.53 4.38 11.03
CA LEU A 375 -24.43 4.98 9.69
C LEU A 375 -23.37 6.06 9.57
N PRO A 376 -23.18 7.00 10.52
CA PRO A 376 -22.12 7.99 10.40
C PRO A 376 -20.72 7.39 10.25
N ALA A 377 -20.44 6.28 10.93
CA ALA A 377 -19.15 5.60 10.81
C ALA A 377 -19.03 4.81 9.48
N VAL A 378 -20.12 4.24 9.00
CA VAL A 378 -20.18 3.56 7.69
C VAL A 378 -20.02 4.57 6.54
N ASP A 379 -20.74 5.69 6.60
CA ASP A 379 -20.65 6.78 5.63
C ASP A 379 -19.24 7.39 5.65
N ALA A 380 -18.62 7.55 6.82
CA ALA A 380 -17.23 7.99 6.90
C ALA A 380 -16.27 7.03 6.17
N VAL A 381 -16.49 5.71 6.21
CA VAL A 381 -15.72 4.75 5.39
C VAL A 381 -15.97 4.99 3.91
N ILE A 382 -17.20 5.23 3.47
CA ILE A 382 -17.57 5.42 2.05
C ILE A 382 -17.03 6.73 1.49
N GLU A 383 -17.14 7.82 2.25
CA GLU A 383 -16.79 9.19 1.86
C GLU A 383 -15.29 9.47 1.93
N THR A 384 -14.54 8.59 2.59
CA THR A 384 -13.07 8.65 2.62
C THR A 384 -12.53 8.63 1.19
N ARG A 385 -11.79 9.69 0.79
CA ARG A 385 -11.20 9.82 -0.55
C ARG A 385 -9.87 9.08 -0.71
N ARG A 386 -9.02 9.16 0.32
CA ARG A 386 -7.71 8.49 0.36
C ARG A 386 -7.86 7.05 0.81
N ARG A 387 -7.12 6.13 0.20
CA ARG A 387 -7.07 4.75 0.69
C ARG A 387 -6.46 4.69 2.07
N ILE A 388 -6.88 3.72 2.87
CA ILE A 388 -6.30 3.47 4.19
C ILE A 388 -4.91 2.83 3.97
N PRO A 389 -3.80 3.44 4.42
CA PRO A 389 -2.50 2.81 4.31
C PRO A 389 -2.46 1.57 5.20
N VAL A 390 -2.00 0.45 4.65
CA VAL A 390 -1.87 -0.82 5.39
C VAL A 390 -0.43 -1.28 5.31
N ASN A 391 0.14 -1.75 6.41
CA ASN A 391 1.47 -2.38 6.34
C ASN A 391 1.32 -3.84 5.87
N ASP A 392 0.85 -4.03 4.63
CA ASP A 392 0.84 -5.32 3.96
C ASP A 392 2.06 -5.45 3.04
N SER A 393 2.31 -6.66 2.56
CA SER A 393 3.46 -7.03 1.74
C SER A 393 3.57 -6.24 0.42
N THR A 394 2.47 -5.72 -0.13
CA THR A 394 2.47 -4.92 -1.39
C THR A 394 1.37 -3.85 -1.42
N ARG A 395 1.64 -2.71 -2.08
CA ARG A 395 0.65 -1.63 -2.29
C ARG A 395 -0.61 -2.05 -3.06
N ASP A 396 -0.47 -3.00 -3.99
CA ASP A 396 -1.62 -3.54 -4.71
C ASP A 396 -2.51 -4.38 -3.78
N GLY A 397 -1.90 -5.15 -2.85
CA GLY A 397 -2.63 -5.83 -1.77
C GLY A 397 -3.34 -4.84 -0.84
N GLU A 398 -2.69 -3.74 -0.46
CA GLU A 398 -3.35 -2.67 0.33
C GLU A 398 -4.56 -2.09 -0.40
N THR A 399 -4.43 -1.88 -1.72
CA THR A 399 -5.50 -1.37 -2.58
C THR A 399 -6.68 -2.35 -2.63
N GLU A 400 -6.41 -3.65 -2.77
CA GLU A 400 -7.43 -4.69 -2.74
C GLU A 400 -8.19 -4.73 -1.41
N LEU A 401 -7.47 -4.62 -0.29
CA LEU A 401 -8.07 -4.60 1.06
C LEU A 401 -8.97 -3.38 1.28
N ASP A 402 -8.53 -2.18 0.86
CA ASP A 402 -9.35 -0.96 0.96
C ASP A 402 -10.64 -1.06 0.12
N GLU A 403 -10.57 -1.67 -1.07
CA GLU A 403 -11.74 -1.85 -1.94
C GLU A 403 -12.73 -2.87 -1.38
N ARG A 404 -12.25 -3.97 -0.78
CA ARG A 404 -13.11 -4.90 -0.03
C ARG A 404 -13.80 -4.22 1.13
N LEU A 405 -13.08 -3.37 1.87
CA LEU A 405 -13.66 -2.60 2.97
C LEU A 405 -14.73 -1.62 2.47
N LEU A 406 -14.48 -0.92 1.37
CA LEU A 406 -15.44 -0.01 0.74
C LEU A 406 -16.69 -0.74 0.23
N ALA A 407 -16.51 -1.90 -0.41
CA ALA A 407 -17.61 -2.73 -0.86
C ALA A 407 -18.49 -3.19 0.30
N ALA A 408 -17.86 -3.67 1.40
CA ALA A 408 -18.56 -4.03 2.63
C ALA A 408 -19.30 -2.85 3.25
N ALA A 409 -18.71 -1.65 3.24
CA ALA A 409 -19.35 -0.45 3.78
C ALA A 409 -20.58 -0.04 2.97
N ARG A 410 -20.47 -0.05 1.63
CA ARG A 410 -21.60 0.21 0.73
C ARG A 410 -22.72 -0.80 0.94
N TRP A 411 -22.39 -2.09 1.04
CA TRP A 411 -23.37 -3.13 1.34
C TRP A 411 -24.04 -2.90 2.69
N ALA A 412 -23.26 -2.67 3.76
CA ALA A 412 -23.78 -2.47 5.10
C ALA A 412 -24.73 -1.28 5.14
N ARG A 413 -24.36 -0.16 4.49
CA ARG A 413 -25.21 1.00 4.35
C ARG A 413 -26.56 0.64 3.72
N ARG A 414 -26.56 -0.07 2.58
CA ARG A 414 -27.81 -0.52 1.92
C ARG A 414 -28.68 -1.40 2.81
N ALA A 415 -28.05 -2.33 3.52
CA ALA A 415 -28.74 -3.23 4.44
C ALA A 415 -29.36 -2.49 5.65
N ILE A 416 -28.68 -1.46 6.15
CA ILE A 416 -29.17 -0.63 7.26
C ILE A 416 -30.31 0.30 6.80
N THR A 417 -30.19 0.93 5.63
CA THR A 417 -31.20 1.88 5.16
C THR A 417 -32.41 1.22 4.48
N GLY A 418 -32.29 -0.06 4.11
CA GLY A 418 -33.30 -0.77 3.33
C GLY A 418 -33.41 -0.29 1.87
N PRO A 419 -34.16 -1.03 1.02
CA PRO A 419 -34.25 -0.77 -0.42
C PRO A 419 -34.97 0.52 -0.82
N ALA A 420 -35.65 1.21 0.11
CA ALA A 420 -36.40 2.43 -0.16
C ALA A 420 -35.53 3.70 -0.22
N ALA A 421 -34.43 3.75 0.54
CA ALA A 421 -33.65 4.98 0.74
C ALA A 421 -32.65 5.30 -0.39
N ASP A 422 -32.15 4.29 -1.11
CA ASP A 422 -31.16 4.50 -2.20
C ASP A 422 -31.79 5.20 -3.41
N ARG A 423 -33.08 4.96 -3.69
CA ARG A 423 -33.83 5.61 -4.78
C ARG A 423 -33.94 7.11 -4.59
N GLU A 424 -33.95 7.60 -3.34
CA GLU A 424 -34.09 9.01 -3.01
C GLU A 424 -32.75 9.77 -3.19
N ARG A 425 -31.60 9.10 -2.99
CA ARG A 425 -30.28 9.72 -3.07
C ARG A 425 -29.70 9.73 -4.48
N ASP A 426 -29.93 8.68 -5.29
CA ASP A 426 -29.59 8.67 -6.72
C ASP A 426 -30.41 9.69 -7.53
N ARG A 427 -31.57 10.11 -7.00
CA ARG A 427 -32.40 11.17 -7.58
C ARG A 427 -31.98 12.58 -7.17
N ARG A 428 -31.08 12.76 -6.21
CA ARG A 428 -30.59 14.10 -5.88
C ARG A 428 -29.54 14.51 -6.93
N PRO A 429 -29.80 15.56 -7.75
CA PRO A 429 -28.79 16.06 -8.65
C PRO A 429 -27.55 16.46 -7.83
N ARG A 430 -26.38 15.98 -8.24
CA ARG A 430 -25.11 16.48 -7.71
C ARG A 430 -25.12 17.99 -7.95
N GLY A 431 -25.23 18.77 -6.87
CA GLY A 431 -25.29 20.23 -6.95
C GLY A 431 -24.13 20.78 -7.78
N PRO A 432 -24.35 21.88 -8.51
CA PRO A 432 -23.32 22.45 -9.38
C PRO A 432 -22.06 22.73 -8.55
N ALA A 433 -20.92 22.25 -9.04
CA ALA A 433 -19.61 22.61 -8.51
C ALA A 433 -19.54 24.15 -8.49
N GLY A 434 -19.37 24.72 -7.29
CA GLY A 434 -19.48 26.15 -7.05
C GLY A 434 -18.60 26.96 -8.00
N GLY A 435 -19.23 27.58 -8.99
CA GLY A 435 -18.63 28.65 -9.77
C GLY A 435 -18.38 29.83 -8.84
N HIS A 436 -17.10 30.17 -8.67
CA HIS A 436 -16.70 31.44 -8.08
C HIS A 436 -17.13 32.56 -9.03
N SER A 437 -18.26 33.20 -8.72
CA SER A 437 -18.56 34.53 -9.20
C SER A 437 -17.95 35.51 -8.20
N SER A 438 -16.82 36.12 -8.56
CA SER A 438 -16.32 37.33 -7.90
C SER A 438 -17.30 38.48 -8.16
N PRO A 439 -17.60 39.32 -7.16
CA PRO A 439 -18.19 40.63 -7.40
C PRO A 439 -17.08 41.70 -7.58
N GLU A 440 -17.33 42.55 -8.57
CA GLU A 440 -16.80 43.90 -8.86
C GLU A 440 -15.30 44.10 -9.13
#